data_AF-A0A0F9HRK9-F1
#
_entry.id   AF-A0A0F9HRK9-F1
#
_cell.length_a   1.000
_cell.length_b   1.000
_cell.length_c   1.000
_cell.angle_alpha   90.00
_cell.angle_beta   90.00
_cell.angle_gamma   90.00
#
_symmetry.space_group_name_H-M   'P 1'
#
loop_
_entity.id
_entity.type
_entity.pdbx_description
1 polymer ?
#
loop_
_entity_poly.entity_id
_entity_poly.type
_entity_poly.pdbx_seq_one_letter_code
_entity_poly.pdbx_strand_id
1 'polypeptide(L)'
;MILRVGVSAMIISRLCLLAIAVLPLLDIPGNQRATYAAALLVATPMLWWGGLALVGREAWRAARRHGWRQTPRYLWKVLRYGERGLQPSPEASDAGP
;
A
#
# COMPACT_ATOMS: atom_id res chain seq x y z
N MET A 1 -0.29 7.46 -7.83
CA MET A 1 -1.16 6.24 -7.76
C MET A 1 -0.45 4.99 -7.22
N ILE A 2 0.82 4.76 -7.59
CA ILE A 2 1.62 3.58 -7.17
C ILE A 2 1.73 3.40 -5.65
N LEU A 3 1.82 4.50 -4.88
CA LEU A 3 1.85 4.44 -3.42
C LEU A 3 0.62 3.73 -2.84
N ARG A 4 -0.57 4.08 -3.33
CA ARG A 4 -1.83 3.45 -2.88
C ARG A 4 -1.84 1.97 -3.21
N VAL A 5 -1.41 1.59 -4.42
CA VAL A 5 -1.31 0.17 -4.82
C VAL A 5 -0.36 -0.59 -3.89
N GLY A 6 0.81 -0.02 -3.57
CA GLY A 6 1.76 -0.64 -2.66
C GLY A 6 1.22 -0.78 -1.23
N VAL A 7 0.56 0.25 -0.70
CA VAL A 7 -0.08 0.20 0.63
C VAL A 7 -1.25 -0.78 0.63
N SER A 8 -2.09 -0.79 -0.40
CA SER A 8 -3.18 -1.76 -0.56
C SER A 8 -2.63 -3.19 -0.61
N ALA A 9 -1.54 -3.45 -1.33
CA ALA A 9 -0.91 -4.77 -1.36
C ALA A 9 -0.43 -5.22 0.03
N MET A 10 0.15 -4.30 0.82
CA MET A 10 0.54 -4.59 2.20
C MET A 10 -0.65 -4.89 3.12
N ILE A 11 -1.76 -4.16 2.95
CA ILE A 11 -3.00 -4.41 3.70
C ILE A 11 -3.61 -5.76 3.30
N ILE A 12 -3.67 -6.06 2.00
CA ILE A 12 -4.18 -7.34 1.49
C ILE A 12 -3.32 -8.49 2.01
N SER A 13 -1.99 -8.34 2.07
CA SER A 13 -1.10 -9.33 2.68
C SER A 13 -1.47 -9.62 4.15
N ARG A 14 -1.84 -8.60 4.94
CA ARG A 14 -2.35 -8.81 6.31
C ARG A 14 -3.69 -9.52 6.34
N LEU A 15 -4.58 -9.24 5.38
CA LEU A 15 -5.85 -9.97 5.22
C LEU A 15 -5.61 -11.44 4.83
N CYS A 16 -4.61 -11.73 3.99
CA CYS A 16 -4.21 -13.10 3.67
C CYS A 16 -3.76 -13.86 4.94
N LEU A 17 -2.97 -13.24 5.81
CA LEU A 17 -2.60 -13.83 7.10
C LEU A 17 -3.81 -14.10 8.01
N LEU A 18 -4.75 -13.15 8.08
CA LEU A 18 -6.01 -13.34 8.81
C LEU A 18 -6.83 -14.50 8.24
N ALA A 19 -6.88 -14.64 6.91
CA ALA A 19 -7.58 -15.73 6.27
C ALA A 19 -6.98 -17.12 6.63
N ILE A 20 -5.66 -17.23 6.85
CA ILE A 20 -5.04 -18.46 7.37
C ILE A 20 -5.56 -18.79 8.78
N ALA A 21 -5.72 -17.79 9.65
CA ALA A 21 -6.24 -17.99 11.00
C ALA A 21 -7.73 -18.38 11.02
N VAL A 22 -8.50 -17.94 10.03
CA VAL A 22 -9.93 -18.24 9.89
C VAL A 22 -10.17 -19.56 9.14
N LEU A 23 -9.23 -20.03 8.33
CA LEU A 23 -9.30 -21.31 7.61
C LEU A 23 -9.79 -22.52 8.43
N PRO A 24 -9.36 -22.75 9.69
CA PRO A 24 -9.85 -23.87 10.50
C PRO A 24 -11.32 -23.76 10.92
N LEU A 25 -11.90 -22.56 10.89
CA LEU A 25 -13.31 -22.30 11.18
C LEU A 25 -14.22 -22.55 9.97
N LEU A 26 -13.65 -22.69 8.76
CA LEU A 26 -14.42 -23.04 7.57
C LEU A 26 -14.54 -24.56 7.45
N ASP A 27 -15.72 -25.03 7.06
CA ASP A 27 -16.03 -26.46 6.90
C ASP A 27 -15.49 -27.03 5.57
N ILE A 28 -14.19 -26.83 5.33
CA ILE A 28 -13.48 -27.24 4.11
C ILE A 28 -12.82 -28.62 4.35
N PRO A 29 -12.75 -29.53 3.36
CA PRO A 29 -12.02 -30.79 3.51
C PRO A 29 -10.52 -30.55 3.76
N GLY A 30 -9.90 -31.41 4.60
CA GLY A 30 -8.54 -31.19 5.11
C GLY A 30 -7.44 -31.07 4.04
N ASN A 31 -7.61 -31.76 2.90
CA ASN A 31 -6.68 -31.67 1.76
C ASN A 31 -6.70 -30.28 1.10
N GLN A 32 -7.88 -29.69 0.91
CA GLN A 32 -8.03 -28.35 0.33
C GLN A 32 -7.57 -27.28 1.31
N ARG A 33 -7.79 -27.46 2.63
CA ARG A 33 -7.26 -26.54 3.66
C ARG A 33 -5.74 -26.40 3.56
N ALA A 34 -5.01 -27.51 3.40
CA ALA A 34 -3.56 -27.49 3.26
C ALA A 34 -3.11 -26.73 2.00
N THR A 35 -3.79 -26.96 0.87
CA THR A 35 -3.49 -26.25 -0.39
C THR A 35 -3.74 -24.75 -0.27
N TYR A 36 -4.88 -24.34 0.30
CA TYR A 36 -5.18 -22.92 0.52
C TYR A 36 -4.20 -22.28 1.50
N ALA A 37 -3.91 -22.94 2.63
CA ALA A 37 -2.93 -22.45 3.60
C ALA A 37 -1.56 -22.23 2.94
N ALA A 38 -1.06 -23.21 2.18
CA ALA A 38 0.22 -23.10 1.48
C ALA A 38 0.22 -21.96 0.44
N ALA A 39 -0.84 -21.84 -0.36
CA ALA A 39 -0.97 -20.76 -1.34
C ALA A 39 -0.99 -19.39 -0.69
N LEU A 40 -1.76 -19.21 0.40
CA LEU A 40 -1.79 -17.97 1.17
C LEU A 40 -0.44 -17.65 1.82
N LEU A 41 0.28 -18.67 2.29
CA LEU A 41 1.59 -18.51 2.93
C LEU A 41 2.67 -18.04 1.95
N VAL A 42 2.56 -18.40 0.66
CA VAL A 42 3.46 -17.93 -0.42
C VAL A 42 3.01 -16.58 -0.99
N ALA A 43 1.70 -16.38 -1.17
CA ALA A 43 1.17 -15.12 -1.70
C ALA A 43 1.40 -13.94 -0.75
N THR A 44 1.26 -14.17 0.56
CA THR A 44 1.44 -13.14 1.61
C THR A 44 2.79 -12.42 1.53
N PRO A 45 3.94 -13.11 1.54
CA PRO A 45 5.24 -12.46 1.42
C PRO A 45 5.44 -11.82 0.04
N MET A 46 4.95 -12.42 -1.04
CA MET A 46 5.04 -11.80 -2.37
C MET A 46 4.30 -10.45 -2.42
N LEU A 47 3.07 -10.37 -1.89
CA LEU A 47 2.34 -9.11 -1.78
C LEU A 47 3.02 -8.12 -0.83
N TRP A 48 3.56 -8.60 0.29
CA TRP A 48 4.26 -7.75 1.25
C TRP A 48 5.52 -7.12 0.65
N TRP A 49 6.40 -7.94 0.07
CA TRP A 49 7.65 -7.48 -0.54
C TRP A 49 7.39 -6.63 -1.79
N GLY A 50 6.42 -7.02 -2.63
CA GLY A 50 6.00 -6.22 -3.78
C GLY A 50 5.46 -4.85 -3.36
N GLY A 51 4.58 -4.82 -2.36
CA GLY A 51 4.07 -3.58 -1.78
C GLY A 51 5.18 -2.71 -1.17
N LEU A 52 6.08 -3.31 -0.41
CA LEU A 52 7.23 -2.62 0.20
C LEU A 52 8.16 -2.01 -0.87
N ALA A 53 8.46 -2.76 -1.94
CA ALA A 53 9.30 -2.26 -3.03
C ALA A 53 8.64 -1.08 -3.76
N LEU A 54 7.33 -1.14 -4.00
CA LEU A 54 6.57 -0.06 -4.63
C LEU A 54 6.53 1.20 -3.75
N VAL A 55 6.23 1.04 -2.46
CA VAL A 55 6.20 2.15 -1.49
C VAL A 55 7.60 2.73 -1.28
N GLY A 56 8.62 1.86 -1.14
CA GLY A 56 10.02 2.24 -0.96
C GLY A 56 10.56 3.02 -2.15
N ARG A 57 10.23 2.62 -3.38
CA ARG A 57 10.60 3.35 -4.59
C ARG A 57 10.02 4.77 -4.60
N GLU A 58 8.78 4.93 -4.17
CA GLU A 58 8.12 6.23 -4.12
C GLU A 58 8.65 7.10 -2.98
N ALA A 59 8.92 6.49 -1.82
CA ALA A 59 9.57 7.17 -0.70
C ALA A 59 10.98 7.64 -1.05
N TRP A 60 11.75 6.84 -1.78
CA TRP A 60 13.08 7.22 -2.26
C TRP A 60 13.03 8.37 -3.26
N ARG A 61 12.07 8.37 -4.19
CA ARG A 61 11.85 9.50 -5.11
C ARG A 61 11.46 10.77 -4.36
N ALA A 62 10.55 10.68 -3.39
CA ALA A 62 10.14 11.82 -2.57
C ALA A 62 11.30 12.37 -1.72
N ALA A 63 12.10 11.49 -1.12
CA ALA A 63 13.28 11.86 -0.36
C ALA A 63 14.33 12.59 -1.21
N ARG A 64 14.55 12.16 -2.45
CA ARG A 64 15.46 12.86 -3.37
C ARG A 64 14.96 14.25 -3.80
N ARG A 65 13.65 14.49 -3.83
CA ARG A 65 13.09 15.79 -4.27
C ARG A 65 12.85 16.78 -3.13
N HIS A 66 12.36 16.31 -1.98
CA HIS A 66 11.90 17.17 -0.88
C HIS A 66 12.73 17.01 0.41
N GLY A 67 13.71 16.10 0.40
CA GLY A 67 14.53 15.78 1.55
C GLY A 67 13.82 14.85 2.55
N TRP A 68 14.60 13.99 3.20
CA TRP A 68 14.13 12.94 4.12
C TRP A 68 13.21 13.44 5.25
N ARG A 69 13.39 14.69 5.71
CA ARG A 69 12.57 15.29 6.78
C ARG A 69 11.13 15.57 6.34
N GLN A 70 10.89 15.90 5.07
CA GLN A 70 9.56 16.26 4.57
C GLN A 70 8.86 15.07 3.89
N THR A 71 9.60 14.04 3.50
CA THR A 71 9.11 12.79 2.91
C THR A 71 7.89 12.18 3.63
N PRO A 72 7.90 11.95 4.96
CA PRO A 72 6.76 11.31 5.63
C PRO A 72 5.49 12.16 5.56
N ARG A 73 5.61 13.49 5.72
CA ARG A 73 4.46 14.41 5.60
C ARG A 73 3.91 14.47 4.18
N TYR A 74 4.80 14.46 3.18
CA TYR A 74 4.41 14.42 1.77
C TYR A 74 3.70 13.12 1.41
N LEU A 75 4.28 11.97 1.76
CA LEU A 75 3.70 10.64 1.53
C LEU A 75 2.33 10.51 2.20
N TRP A 76 2.19 11.02 3.43
CA TRP A 76 0.91 11.03 4.14
C TRP A 76 -0.15 11.84 3.40
N LYS A 77 0.20 13.05 2.93
CA LYS A 77 -0.72 13.87 2.13
C LYS A 77 -1.10 13.19 0.82
N VAL A 78 -0.15 12.59 0.11
CA VAL A 78 -0.40 11.83 -1.13
C VAL A 78 -1.31 10.62 -0.87
N LEU A 79 -1.13 9.93 0.26
CA LEU A 79 -1.98 8.80 0.63
C LEU A 79 -3.43 9.26 0.89
N ARG A 80 -3.60 10.32 1.69
CA ARG A 80 -4.90 10.82 2.14
C ARG A 80 -5.69 11.54 1.04
N TYR A 81 -5.05 12.48 0.35
CA TYR A 81 -5.72 13.37 -0.62
C TYR A 81 -5.53 12.93 -2.07
N GLY A 82 -4.64 11.97 -2.34
CA GLY A 82 -4.21 11.65 -3.70
C GLY A 82 -3.33 12.76 -4.29
N GLU A 83 -2.60 12.43 -5.36
CA GLU A 83 -1.66 13.39 -5.99
C GLU A 83 -2.36 14.61 -6.61
N ARG A 84 -3.67 14.50 -6.92
CA ARG A 84 -4.45 15.60 -7.50
C ARG A 84 -4.79 16.70 -6.50
N GLY A 85 -4.86 16.41 -5.20
CA GLY A 85 -5.16 17.41 -4.17
C GLY A 85 -3.96 18.26 -3.74
N LEU A 86 -2.78 18.03 -4.31
CA LEU A 86 -1.53 18.70 -3.96
C LEU A 86 -1.05 19.71 -5.02
N GLN A 87 -1.69 19.76 -6.19
CA GLN A 87 -1.47 20.90 -7.08
C GLN A 87 -2.15 22.13 -6.45
N PRO A 88 -1.42 23.24 -6.23
CA PRO A 88 -2.09 24.49 -5.93
C PRO A 88 -3.06 24.78 -7.07
N SER A 89 -4.35 24.97 -6.74
CA SER A 89 -5.36 25.34 -7.72
C SER A 89 -4.84 26.58 -8.47
N PRO A 90 -4.78 26.58 -9.81
CA PRO A 90 -4.30 27.74 -10.57
C PRO A 90 -5.14 29.01 -10.30
N GLU A 91 -6.35 28.86 -9.76
CA GLU A 91 -7.24 29.96 -9.35
C GLU A 91 -6.67 30.87 -8.25
N ALA A 92 -5.67 30.43 -7.47
CA ALA A 92 -5.05 31.31 -6.48
C ALA A 92 -4.10 32.36 -7.10
N SER A 93 -3.78 32.25 -8.40
CA SER A 93 -2.93 33.21 -9.12
C SER A 93 -3.71 34.32 -9.83
N ASP A 94 -5.03 34.19 -9.97
CA ASP A 94 -5.89 35.21 -10.61
C ASP A 94 -6.57 36.14 -9.58
N ALA A 95 -6.30 35.94 -8.29
CA ALA A 95 -6.71 36.87 -7.23
C ALA A 95 -5.63 37.92 -6.97
N GLY A 96 -5.47 38.83 -7.93
CA GLY A 96 -4.78 40.11 -7.76
C GLY A 96 -5.16 41.03 -8.91
N PRO A 97 -5.27 42.37 -8.71
CA PRO A 97 -4.82 43.17 -7.57
C PRO A 97 -5.88 43.51 -6.51
#